data_AF-A0AAN5BUY7-F1
#
_entry.id   AF-A0AAN5BUY7-F1
#
_cell.length_a   1.000
_cell.length_b   1.000
_cell.length_c   1.000
_cell.angle_alpha   90.00
_cell.angle_beta   90.00
_cell.angle_gamma   90.00
#
_symmetry.space_group_name_H-M   'P 1'
#
loop_
_entity.id
_entity.type
_entity.pdbx_description
1 polymer ?
#
loop_
_entity_poly.entity_id
_entity_poly.type
_entity_poly.pdbx_seq_one_letter_code
_entity_poly.pdbx_strand_id
1 'polypeptide(L)'
;MLLGGTTNDWGNGWVTSHGAACKAAGKPCLFEEYGVTSDHCAVEKPWQNTALNTTAISGDLYWQYGDQLSGGPSPDDGNTFYYGTDDFKCLVTDHIAAINSRK
;
A
#
# COMPACT_ATOMS: atom_id res chain seq x y z
N MET A 1 -9.67 -12.52 -3.51
CA MET A 1 -10.27 -13.35 -2.44
C MET A 1 -11.04 -12.42 -1.51
N LEU A 2 -12.32 -12.19 -1.79
CA LEU A 2 -13.18 -11.32 -0.98
C LEU A 2 -13.72 -12.15 0.19
N LEU A 3 -13.14 -11.98 1.38
CA LEU A 3 -13.72 -12.50 2.61
C LEU A 3 -14.80 -11.51 3.08
N GLY A 4 -16.03 -11.70 2.61
CA GLY A 4 -17.19 -10.94 3.09
C GLY A 4 -17.37 -11.15 4.59
N GLY A 5 -17.02 -10.14 5.40
CA GLY A 5 -17.18 -10.15 6.85
C GLY A 5 -16.07 -9.47 7.66
N THR A 6 -14.97 -9.04 7.04
CA THR A 6 -13.86 -8.36 7.75
C THR A 6 -13.78 -6.88 7.38
N THR A 7 -13.56 -6.00 8.36
CA THR A 7 -13.18 -4.61 8.09
C THR A 7 -11.80 -4.56 7.43
N ASN A 8 -11.47 -3.45 6.77
CA ASN A 8 -10.16 -3.26 6.15
C ASN A 8 -8.98 -3.31 7.15
N ASP A 9 -9.25 -3.23 8.45
CA ASP A 9 -8.23 -3.40 9.51
C ASP A 9 -7.54 -4.76 9.45
N TRP A 10 -8.22 -5.79 8.93
CA TRP A 10 -7.64 -7.13 8.74
C TRP A 10 -6.36 -7.12 7.89
N GLY A 11 -6.22 -6.16 6.97
CA GLY A 11 -5.02 -6.00 6.14
C GLY A 11 -3.73 -5.81 6.95
N ASN A 12 -3.81 -5.19 8.12
CA ASN A 12 -2.64 -5.07 9.01
C ASN A 12 -2.19 -6.44 9.57
N GLY A 13 -3.14 -7.31 9.88
CA GLY A 13 -2.86 -8.69 10.29
C GLY A 13 -2.26 -9.52 9.16
N TRP A 14 -2.73 -9.30 7.92
CA TRP A 14 -2.16 -9.92 6.73
C TRP A 14 -0.68 -9.53 6.54
N VAL A 15 -0.35 -8.24 6.61
CA VAL A 15 1.03 -7.74 6.46
C VAL A 15 1.95 -8.26 7.57
N THR A 16 1.52 -8.18 8.83
CA THR A 16 2.36 -8.63 9.98
C THR A 16 2.63 -10.13 9.97
N SER A 17 1.64 -10.95 9.59
CA SER A 17 1.82 -12.41 9.49
C SER A 17 2.78 -12.81 8.36
N HIS A 18 2.73 -12.13 7.20
CA HIS A 18 3.68 -12.36 6.11
C HIS A 18 5.10 -11.92 6.47
N GLY A 19 5.25 -10.78 7.13
CA GLY A 19 6.55 -10.34 7.66
C GLY A 19 7.15 -11.35 8.65
N ALA A 20 6.34 -11.92 9.54
CA ALA A 20 6.78 -12.97 10.46
C ALA A 20 7.24 -14.24 9.73
N ALA A 21 6.52 -14.67 8.69
CA ALA A 21 6.90 -15.82 7.86
C ALA A 21 8.22 -15.57 7.10
N CYS A 22 8.38 -14.40 6.48
CA CYS A 22 9.61 -14.00 5.80
C CYS A 22 10.81 -13.94 6.76
N LYS A 23 10.62 -13.34 7.93
CA LYS A 23 11.63 -13.33 9.00
C LYS A 23 12.03 -14.76 9.40
N ALA A 24 11.07 -15.65 9.61
CA ALA A 24 11.35 -17.05 9.96
C ALA A 24 12.12 -17.79 8.85
N ALA A 25 11.87 -17.43 7.59
CA ALA A 25 12.61 -17.93 6.44
C ALA A 25 13.97 -17.26 6.21
N GLY A 26 14.33 -16.24 7.00
CA GLY A 26 15.56 -15.46 6.83
C GLY A 26 15.61 -14.65 5.53
N LYS A 27 14.45 -14.22 5.01
CA LYS A 27 14.31 -13.50 3.74
C LYS A 27 13.48 -12.23 3.89
N PRO A 28 13.70 -11.20 3.04
CA PRO A 28 12.79 -10.07 2.95
C PRO A 28 11.47 -10.47 2.27
N CYS A 29 10.44 -9.72 2.55
CA CYS A 29 9.13 -9.73 1.92
C CYS A 29 8.90 -8.39 1.20
N LEU A 30 8.20 -8.45 0.07
CA LEU A 30 7.65 -7.31 -0.66
C LEU A 30 6.13 -7.34 -0.51
N PHE A 31 5.53 -6.26 0.00
CA PHE A 31 4.07 -6.11 0.01
C PHE A 31 3.65 -5.58 -1.37
N GLU A 32 3.53 -6.51 -2.32
CA GLU A 32 3.65 -6.22 -3.76
C GLU A 32 2.42 -5.61 -4.43
N GLU A 33 1.21 -5.86 -3.92
CA GLU A 33 0.00 -5.20 -4.40
C GLU A 33 -0.99 -5.02 -3.25
N TYR A 34 -1.58 -3.82 -3.19
CA TYR A 34 -2.69 -3.50 -2.31
C TYR A 34 -3.52 -2.36 -2.90
N GLY A 35 -4.81 -2.35 -2.57
CA GLY A 35 -5.75 -1.36 -3.05
C GLY A 35 -7.13 -1.58 -2.46
N VAL A 36 -7.89 -0.49 -2.31
CA VAL A 36 -9.36 -0.49 -2.19
C VAL A 36 -9.94 0.38 -3.29
N THR A 37 -11.25 0.31 -3.54
CA THR A 37 -11.90 1.14 -4.57
C THR A 37 -12.58 2.40 -4.02
N SER A 38 -12.41 2.67 -2.72
CA SER A 38 -13.00 3.82 -2.02
C SER A 38 -12.28 4.06 -0.70
N ASP A 39 -12.21 5.32 -0.25
CA ASP A 39 -11.56 5.72 1.00
C ASP A 39 -10.06 5.34 1.08
N HIS A 40 -9.36 5.39 -0.06
CA HIS A 40 -7.95 4.97 -0.23
C HIS A 40 -7.05 5.47 0.91
N CYS A 41 -6.93 6.80 1.07
CA CYS A 41 -6.04 7.38 2.07
C CYS A 41 -6.37 6.91 3.51
N ALA A 42 -7.64 6.75 3.86
CA ALA A 42 -8.06 6.34 5.19
C ALA A 42 -7.76 4.86 5.47
N VAL A 43 -7.84 4.01 4.44
CA VAL A 43 -7.69 2.56 4.54
C VAL A 43 -6.25 2.10 4.34
N GLU A 44 -5.58 2.62 3.31
CA GLU A 44 -4.31 2.08 2.82
C GLU A 44 -3.10 2.68 3.56
N LYS A 45 -3.23 3.90 4.11
CA LYS A 45 -2.19 4.52 4.95
C LYS A 45 -1.89 3.70 6.22
N PRO A 46 -2.88 3.15 6.95
CA PRO A 46 -2.62 2.16 7.99
C PRO A 46 -1.81 0.95 7.51
N TRP A 47 -2.10 0.41 6.33
CA TRP A 47 -1.36 -0.73 5.78
C TRP A 47 0.09 -0.37 5.44
N GLN A 48 0.33 0.79 4.83
CA GLN A 48 1.67 1.34 4.59
C GLN A 48 2.46 1.54 5.89
N ASN A 49 1.82 2.09 6.93
CA ASN A 49 2.43 2.23 8.25
C ASN A 49 2.77 0.87 8.87
N THR A 50 1.89 -0.12 8.71
CA THR A 50 2.14 -1.48 9.19
C THR A 50 3.30 -2.12 8.43
N ALA A 51 3.34 -2.01 7.11
CA ALA A 51 4.42 -2.51 6.26
C ALA A 51 5.76 -1.88 6.66
N LEU A 52 5.81 -0.55 6.79
CA LEU A 52 7.00 0.19 7.20
C LEU A 52 7.55 -0.28 8.55
N ASN A 53 6.68 -0.61 9.51
CA ASN A 53 7.08 -0.99 10.87
C ASN A 53 7.26 -2.49 11.09
N THR A 54 6.85 -3.34 10.16
CA THR A 54 6.93 -4.80 10.30
C THR A 54 8.33 -5.29 9.92
N THR A 55 8.95 -6.08 10.81
CA THR A 55 10.25 -6.72 10.50
C THR A 55 10.13 -7.61 9.27
N ALA A 56 11.16 -7.57 8.41
CA ALA A 56 11.26 -8.32 7.16
C ALA A 56 10.30 -7.90 6.04
N ILE A 57 9.37 -6.95 6.25
CA ILE A 57 8.79 -6.21 5.13
C ILE A 57 9.80 -5.16 4.70
N SER A 58 10.33 -5.29 3.49
CA SER A 58 11.45 -4.46 3.01
C SER A 58 11.04 -3.45 1.93
N GLY A 59 9.80 -3.52 1.48
CA GLY A 59 9.20 -2.58 0.55
C GLY A 59 7.72 -2.90 0.36
N ASP A 60 7.01 -1.95 -0.22
CA ASP A 60 5.60 -2.07 -0.55
C ASP A 60 5.32 -1.32 -1.87
N LEU A 61 4.41 -1.86 -2.69
CA LEU A 61 3.98 -1.29 -3.97
C LEU A 61 2.45 -1.26 -3.97
N TYR A 62 1.86 -0.06 -4.03
CA TYR A 62 0.42 0.09 -4.19
C TYR A 62 0.01 -0.29 -5.61
N TRP A 63 -1.22 -0.78 -5.75
CA TRP A 63 -1.86 -1.00 -7.04
C TRP A 63 -2.95 0.07 -7.21
N GLN A 64 -2.86 1.01 -8.16
CA GLN A 64 -1.80 1.19 -9.16
C GLN A 64 -1.54 2.67 -9.49
N TYR A 65 -0.42 2.93 -10.15
CA TYR A 65 -0.07 4.28 -10.61
C TYR A 65 -1.04 4.77 -11.69
N GLY A 66 -1.53 6.00 -11.52
CA GLY A 66 -2.31 6.71 -12.52
C GLY A 66 -1.58 7.95 -13.03
N ASP A 67 -1.76 8.27 -14.31
CA ASP A 67 -1.22 9.49 -14.90
C ASP A 67 -2.11 10.04 -16.03
N GLN A 68 -1.85 11.28 -16.42
CA GLN A 68 -2.39 11.88 -17.63
C GLN A 68 -1.42 11.62 -18.79
N LEU A 69 -1.80 10.70 -19.68
CA LEU A 69 -1.05 10.42 -20.90
C LEU A 69 -1.49 11.36 -22.03
N SER A 70 -0.74 11.35 -23.14
CA SER A 70 -1.03 12.19 -24.32
C SER A 70 -2.40 11.92 -24.95
N GLY A 71 -2.93 10.71 -24.78
CA GLY A 71 -4.23 10.29 -25.30
C GLY A 71 -5.39 10.36 -24.30
N GLY A 72 -5.15 10.77 -23.06
CA GLY A 72 -6.15 10.68 -21.98
C GLY A 72 -5.56 10.12 -20.67
N PRO A 73 -6.39 10.00 -19.63
CA PRO A 73 -5.96 9.34 -18.39
C PRO A 73 -5.56 7.89 -18.66
N SER A 74 -4.55 7.40 -17.93
CA SER A 74 -4.24 5.97 -17.86
C SER A 74 -5.44 5.16 -17.32
N PRO A 75 -5.45 3.82 -17.48
CA PRO A 75 -6.54 2.98 -16.98
C PRO A 75 -6.88 3.23 -15.51
N ASP A 76 -8.18 3.19 -15.24
CA ASP A 76 -8.76 3.28 -13.90
C ASP A 76 -9.59 2.03 -13.63
N ASP A 77 -9.12 1.19 -12.71
CA ASP A 77 -9.87 0.02 -12.23
C ASP A 77 -10.52 0.27 -10.85
N GLY A 78 -10.55 1.53 -10.42
CA GLY A 78 -11.02 1.97 -9.11
C GLY A 78 -9.93 2.03 -8.04
N ASN A 79 -8.75 1.44 -8.25
CA ASN A 79 -7.62 1.47 -7.29
C ASN A 79 -6.53 2.48 -7.68
N THR A 80 -6.72 3.21 -8.79
CA THR A 80 -5.69 4.03 -9.41
C THR A 80 -5.41 5.32 -8.63
N PHE A 81 -4.15 5.55 -8.24
CA PHE A 81 -3.72 6.84 -7.67
C PHE A 81 -3.14 7.72 -8.77
N TYR A 82 -3.93 8.68 -9.24
CA TYR A 82 -3.46 9.64 -10.25
C TYR A 82 -2.43 10.62 -9.67
N TYR A 83 -1.30 10.78 -10.36
CA TYR A 83 -0.28 11.76 -10.01
C TYR A 83 -0.87 13.17 -9.81
N GLY A 84 -0.46 13.85 -8.74
CA GLY A 84 -0.91 15.21 -8.40
C GLY A 84 -2.25 15.31 -7.68
N THR A 85 -2.89 14.19 -7.35
CA THR A 85 -4.14 14.15 -6.54
C THR A 85 -3.88 14.08 -5.04
N ASP A 86 -4.94 14.27 -4.24
CA ASP A 86 -4.89 14.16 -2.77
C ASP A 86 -4.53 12.74 -2.30
N ASP A 87 -5.05 11.69 -2.96
CA ASP A 87 -4.67 10.31 -2.66
C ASP A 87 -3.21 10.05 -2.99
N PHE A 88 -2.70 10.55 -4.12
CA PHE A 88 -1.28 10.45 -4.46
C PHE A 88 -0.39 11.19 -3.45
N LYS A 89 -0.84 12.36 -2.98
CA LYS A 89 -0.14 13.05 -1.88
C LYS A 89 -0.13 12.19 -0.61
N CYS A 90 -1.28 11.68 -0.19
CA CYS A 90 -1.43 10.91 1.04
C CYS A 90 -0.66 9.59 1.04
N LEU A 91 -0.71 8.84 -0.06
CA LEU A 91 -0.24 7.45 -0.14
C LEU A 91 1.10 7.31 -0.87
N VAL A 92 1.58 8.34 -1.56
CA VAL A 92 2.90 8.30 -2.21
C VAL A 92 3.83 9.33 -1.60
N THR A 93 3.47 10.61 -1.66
CA THR A 93 4.37 11.69 -1.21
C THR A 93 4.64 11.59 0.29
N ASP A 94 3.59 11.47 1.09
CA ASP A 94 3.71 11.41 2.55
C ASP A 94 4.34 10.08 3.02
N HIS A 95 4.08 8.96 2.33
CA HIS A 95 4.69 7.66 2.64
C HIS A 95 6.20 7.65 2.38
N ILE A 96 6.65 8.19 1.24
CA ILE A 96 8.09 8.36 0.97
C ILE A 96 8.75 9.26 2.01
N ALA A 97 8.09 10.35 2.44
CA ALA A 97 8.59 11.19 3.51
C ALA A 97 8.72 10.41 4.85
N ALA A 98 7.73 9.57 5.18
CA ALA A 98 7.77 8.71 6.36
C ALA A 98 8.94 7.71 6.30
N ILE A 99 9.15 7.04 5.16
CA ILE A 99 10.29 6.14 4.93
C ILE A 99 11.61 6.86 5.15
N ASN A 100 11.80 8.03 4.55
CA ASN A 100 13.05 8.80 4.67
C ASN A 100 13.30 9.33 6.09
N SER A 101 12.24 9.52 6.88
CA SER A 101 12.34 9.95 8.28
C SER A 101 12.64 8.82 9.27
N ARG A 102 12.52 7.56 8.82
CA ARG A 102 12.73 6.37 9.65
C ARG A 102 14.24 6.15 9.83
N LYS A 103 14.71 6.31 11.07
CA LYS A 103 16.11 6.09 11.48
C LYS A 103 16.37 4.65 11.87
#